data_AF-A0A954JLX2-F1
#
_entry.id   AF-A0A954JLX2-F1
#
_cell.length_a   1.000
_cell.length_b   1.000
_cell.length_c   1.000
_cell.angle_alpha   90.00
_cell.angle_beta   90.00
_cell.angle_gamma   90.00
#
_symmetry.space_group_name_H-M   'P 1'
#
loop_
_entity.id
_entity.type
_entity.pdbx_description
1 polymer ?
#
loop_
_entity_poly.entity_id
_entity_poly.type
_entity_poly.pdbx_seq_one_letter_code
_entity_poly.pdbx_strand_id
1 'polypeptide(L)'
;AMNHYPAVDVLASVSRVMNAIIDDQHLAAAGQLRQLLAKYQEVEMLIKLGEYKPGSDPVTDEAVRKIELINSFLRQETHEQSTWDETVWALTQLME
;
A
#
# COMPACT_ATOMS: atom_id res chain seq x y z
N ALA A 1 6.11 13.88 13.21
CA ALA A 1 5.39 13.69 11.93
C ALA A 1 6.17 12.69 11.08
N MET A 2 5.51 11.78 10.36
CA MET A 2 6.17 10.69 9.61
C MET A 2 6.82 11.11 8.28
N ASN A 3 6.82 12.42 7.96
CA ASN A 3 7.33 12.98 6.72
C ASN A 3 6.80 12.24 5.46
N HIS A 4 5.53 11.84 5.49
CA HIS A 4 4.86 11.15 4.40
C HIS A 4 4.05 12.16 3.60
N TYR A 5 4.50 12.44 2.37
CA TYR A 5 3.86 13.40 1.47
C TYR A 5 3.60 12.76 0.11
N PRO A 6 2.37 12.90 -0.45
CA PRO A 6 1.18 13.49 0.17
C PRO A 6 0.73 12.79 1.47
N ALA A 7 0.14 13.54 2.40
CA ALA A 7 -0.32 13.01 3.68
C ALA A 7 -1.73 12.37 3.58
N VAL A 8 -1.91 11.48 2.60
CA VAL A 8 -3.19 10.83 2.32
C VAL A 8 -3.32 9.57 3.18
N ASP A 9 -4.40 9.48 3.95
CA ASP A 9 -4.80 8.24 4.61
C ASP A 9 -5.57 7.36 3.63
N VAL A 10 -4.87 6.39 3.03
CA VAL A 10 -5.44 5.47 2.03
C VAL A 10 -6.55 4.59 2.62
N LEU A 11 -6.42 4.17 3.88
CA LEU A 11 -7.39 3.29 4.53
C LEU A 11 -8.67 4.04 4.89
N ALA A 12 -8.57 5.32 5.24
CA ALA A 12 -9.72 6.20 5.47
C ALA A 12 -10.31 6.82 4.18
N SER A 13 -9.64 6.69 3.04
CA SER A 13 -10.07 7.28 1.76
C SER A 13 -10.81 6.29 0.87
N VAL A 14 -11.78 6.79 0.11
CA VAL A 14 -12.53 5.97 -0.86
C VAL A 14 -12.99 6.80 -2.06
N SER A 15 -12.82 6.25 -3.27
CA SER A 15 -13.42 6.77 -4.49
C SER A 15 -14.64 5.93 -4.84
N ARG A 16 -15.82 6.57 -4.93
CA ARG A 16 -17.10 5.88 -5.20
C ARG A 16 -17.23 5.38 -6.64
N VAL A 17 -16.42 5.90 -7.55
CA VAL A 17 -16.48 5.58 -8.99
C VAL A 17 -15.34 4.67 -9.45
N MET A 18 -14.36 4.38 -8.58
CA MET A 18 -13.15 3.61 -8.91
C MET A 18 -13.48 2.32 -9.68
N ASN A 19 -14.39 1.50 -9.13
CA ASN A 19 -14.75 0.20 -9.71
C ASN A 19 -15.47 0.31 -11.07
N ALA A 20 -15.92 1.50 -11.47
CA ALA A 20 -16.59 1.72 -12.74
C ALA A 20 -15.65 2.23 -13.84
N ILE A 21 -14.40 2.58 -13.50
CA ILE A 21 -13.48 3.27 -14.42
C ILE A 21 -12.11 2.60 -14.55
N ILE A 22 -11.87 1.47 -13.88
CA ILE A 22 -10.61 0.71 -13.94
C ILE A 22 -10.88 -0.74 -14.33
N ASP A 23 -9.87 -1.42 -14.85
CA ASP A 23 -9.92 -2.85 -15.15
C ASP A 23 -9.77 -3.73 -13.89
N ASP A 24 -10.04 -5.03 -14.06
CA ASP A 24 -10.01 -6.01 -12.97
C ASP A 24 -8.60 -6.21 -12.39
N GLN A 25 -7.54 -6.04 -13.18
CA GLN A 25 -6.16 -6.23 -12.72
C GLN A 25 -5.74 -5.07 -11.80
N HIS A 26 -6.02 -3.83 -12.20
CA HIS A 26 -5.83 -2.66 -11.36
C HIS A 26 -6.68 -2.77 -10.09
N LEU A 27 -7.95 -3.15 -10.21
CA LEU A 27 -8.84 -3.30 -9.05
C LEU A 27 -8.29 -4.33 -8.04
N ALA A 28 -7.83 -5.48 -8.52
CA ALA A 28 -7.23 -6.51 -7.69
C ALA A 28 -5.95 -6.02 -6.98
N ALA A 29 -5.04 -5.38 -7.72
CA ALA A 29 -3.78 -4.87 -7.17
C ALA A 29 -4.02 -3.78 -6.11
N ALA A 30 -4.94 -2.84 -6.37
CA ALA A 30 -5.31 -1.82 -5.39
C ALA A 30 -5.94 -2.43 -4.13
N GLY A 31 -6.78 -3.46 -4.29
CA GLY A 31 -7.37 -4.20 -3.17
C GLY A 31 -6.32 -4.89 -2.30
N GLN A 32 -5.36 -5.57 -2.94
CA GLN A 32 -4.25 -6.24 -2.24
C GLN A 32 -3.37 -5.24 -1.49
N LEU A 33 -3.01 -4.11 -2.10
CA LEU A 33 -2.23 -3.06 -1.44
C LEU A 33 -2.93 -2.57 -0.16
N ARG A 34 -4.25 -2.32 -0.23
CA ARG A 34 -5.04 -1.91 0.94
C ARG A 34 -5.10 -3.00 2.01
N GLN A 35 -5.20 -4.27 1.61
CA GLN A 35 -5.18 -5.40 2.54
C GLN A 35 -3.83 -5.47 3.28
N LEU A 36 -2.71 -5.33 2.56
CA LEU A 36 -1.39 -5.32 3.16
C LEU A 36 -1.18 -4.12 4.11
N LEU A 37 -1.61 -2.92 3.71
CA LEU A 37 -1.58 -1.74 4.60
C LEU A 37 -2.36 -1.96 5.90
N ALA A 38 -3.58 -2.50 5.81
CA ALA A 38 -4.40 -2.77 6.98
C ALA A 38 -3.74 -3.82 7.89
N LYS A 39 -3.19 -4.89 7.30
CA LYS A 39 -2.47 -5.94 8.02
C LYS A 39 -1.23 -5.41 8.72
N TYR A 40 -0.46 -4.56 8.05
CA TYR A 40 0.68 -3.90 8.68
C TYR A 40 0.25 -3.03 9.86
N GLN A 41 -0.84 -2.26 9.72
CA GLN A 41 -1.35 -1.41 10.79
C GLN A 41 -1.76 -2.21 12.04
N GLU A 42 -2.31 -3.42 11.88
CA GLU A 42 -2.65 -4.32 13.00
C GLU A 42 -1.43 -4.72 13.82
N VAL A 43 -0.26 -4.89 13.19
CA VAL A 43 0.96 -5.39 13.84
C VAL A 43 2.06 -4.35 14.02
N GLU A 44 1.86 -3.12 13.56
CA GLU A 44 2.85 -2.05 13.61
C GLU A 44 3.40 -1.84 15.03
N MET A 45 2.53 -1.90 16.05
CA MET A 45 2.94 -1.77 17.44
C MET A 45 3.85 -2.92 17.88
N LEU A 46 3.53 -4.16 17.50
CA LEU A 46 4.33 -5.33 17.84
C LEU A 46 5.72 -5.25 17.19
N ILE A 47 5.78 -4.74 15.95
CA ILE A 47 7.05 -4.52 15.24
C ILE A 47 7.89 -3.46 15.95
N LYS A 48 7.28 -2.33 16.35
CA LYS A 48 7.97 -1.25 17.08
C LYS A 48 8.53 -1.70 18.43
N LEU A 49 7.88 -2.66 19.09
CA LEU A 49 8.35 -3.26 20.35
C LEU A 49 9.36 -4.41 20.13
N GLY A 50 9.57 -4.85 18.89
CA GLY A 50 10.41 -6.01 18.58
C GLY A 50 9.78 -7.36 18.95
N GLU A 51 8.46 -7.39 19.18
CA GLU A 51 7.71 -8.58 19.58
C GLU A 51 7.09 -9.33 18.39
N TYR A 52 7.12 -8.73 17.19
CA TYR A 52 6.64 -9.38 15.98
C TYR A 52 7.46 -10.63 15.65
N LYS A 53 6.77 -11.76 15.41
CA LYS A 53 7.38 -13.02 14.98
C LYS A 53 6.78 -13.47 13.66
N PRO A 54 7.60 -13.67 12.61
CA PRO A 54 7.09 -14.13 11.34
C PRO A 54 6.60 -15.58 11.39
N GLY A 55 5.75 -15.96 10.44
CA GLY A 55 5.30 -17.35 10.23
C GLY A 55 3.92 -17.69 10.80
N SER A 56 3.22 -16.74 11.42
CA SER A 56 1.87 -16.97 11.95
C SER A 56 0.78 -16.67 10.93
N ASP A 57 0.93 -15.60 10.15
CA ASP A 57 0.00 -15.18 9.11
C ASP A 57 0.80 -14.76 7.87
N PRO A 58 0.74 -15.54 6.78
CA PRO A 58 1.48 -15.23 5.55
C PRO A 58 1.17 -13.84 4.98
N VAL A 59 -0.06 -13.34 5.15
CA VAL A 59 -0.47 -12.03 4.64
C VAL A 59 0.16 -10.92 5.48
N THR A 60 0.17 -11.10 6.80
CA THR A 60 0.86 -10.17 7.70
C THR A 60 2.36 -10.18 7.41
N ASP A 61 2.96 -11.35 7.22
CA ASP A 61 4.38 -11.46 6.86
C ASP A 61 4.69 -10.74 5.54
N GLU A 62 3.81 -10.87 4.55
CA GLU A 62 3.94 -10.14 3.29
C GLU A 62 3.79 -8.63 3.49
N ALA A 63 2.83 -8.19 4.28
CA ALA A 63 2.64 -6.78 4.60
C ALA A 63 3.90 -6.19 5.25
N VAL A 64 4.50 -6.89 6.21
CA VAL A 64 5.76 -6.47 6.84
C VAL A 64 6.92 -6.43 5.86
N ARG A 65 7.00 -7.38 4.91
CA ARG A 65 8.04 -7.36 3.86
C ARG A 65 7.86 -6.23 2.86
N LYS A 66 6.63 -5.94 2.44
CA LYS A 66 6.31 -4.98 1.37
C LYS A 66 6.07 -3.55 1.87
N ILE A 67 5.97 -3.31 3.19
CA ILE A 67 5.57 -2.00 3.73
C ILE A 67 6.45 -0.84 3.26
N GLU A 68 7.78 -1.02 3.18
CA GLU A 68 8.68 0.05 2.73
C GLU A 68 8.47 0.37 1.24
N LEU A 69 8.22 -0.65 0.41
CA LEU A 69 7.91 -0.46 -1.00
C LEU A 69 6.55 0.22 -1.19
N ILE A 70 5.54 -0.17 -0.40
CA ILE A 70 4.22 0.46 -0.40
C ILE A 70 4.34 1.94 0.02
N ASN A 71 5.06 2.22 1.11
CA ASN A 71 5.29 3.60 1.57
C ASN A 71 6.05 4.43 0.54
N SER A 72 6.99 3.83 -0.19
CA SER A 72 7.67 4.51 -1.30
C SER A 72 6.71 4.83 -2.45
N PHE A 73 5.83 3.91 -2.81
CA PHE A 73 4.82 4.11 -3.86
C PHE A 73 3.79 5.19 -3.50
N LEU A 74 3.43 5.30 -2.22
CA LEU A 74 2.46 6.29 -1.73
C LEU A 74 3.05 7.67 -1.48
N ARG A 75 4.38 7.80 -1.51
CA ARG A 75 5.07 9.07 -1.40
C ARG A 75 5.38 9.60 -2.79
N GLN A 76 5.23 10.91 -2.94
CA GLN A 76 5.52 11.59 -4.19
C GLN A 76 6.03 12.99 -3.89
N GLU A 77 7.16 13.35 -4.50
CA GLU A 77 7.72 14.70 -4.40
C GLU A 77 6.87 15.70 -5.20
N THR A 78 6.87 16.97 -4.82
CA THR A 78 6.02 18.00 -5.46
C THR A 78 6.35 18.26 -6.94
N HIS A 79 7.56 17.89 -7.36
CA HIS A 79 8.04 18.01 -8.73
C HIS A 79 7.99 16.68 -9.51
N GLU A 80 7.66 15.59 -8.82
CA GLU A 80 7.54 14.27 -9.41
C GLU A 80 6.20 14.14 -10.12
N GLN A 81 6.22 13.55 -11.31
CA GLN A 81 5.03 13.29 -12.10
C GLN A 81 5.03 11.82 -12.50
N SER A 82 3.85 11.21 -12.46
CA SER A 82 3.62 9.88 -12.99
C SER A 82 2.41 9.93 -13.89
N THR A 83 2.52 9.34 -15.06
CA THR A 83 1.39 9.12 -15.95
C THR A 83 0.48 8.01 -15.39
N TRP A 84 -0.73 7.93 -15.92
CA TRP A 84 -1.66 6.86 -15.56
C TRP A 84 -1.04 5.47 -15.75
N ASP A 85 -0.47 5.22 -16.94
CA ASP A 85 0.09 3.91 -17.28
C ASP A 85 1.28 3.54 -16.39
N GLU A 86 2.15 4.50 -16.08
CA GLU A 86 3.28 4.30 -15.15
C GLU A 86 2.80 3.97 -13.74
N THR A 87 1.78 4.70 -13.24
CA THR A 87 1.23 4.47 -11.89
C THR A 87 0.58 3.10 -11.78
N VAL A 88 -0.24 2.72 -12.77
CA VAL A 88 -0.90 1.41 -12.80
C VAL A 88 0.14 0.30 -12.92
N TRP A 89 1.13 0.46 -13.80
CA TRP A 89 2.22 -0.50 -13.92
C TRP A 89 2.97 -0.67 -12.60
N ALA A 90 3.38 0.42 -11.95
CA ALA A 90 4.08 0.37 -10.67
C ALA A 90 3.24 -0.29 -9.56
N LEU A 91 1.94 -0.01 -9.50
CA LEU A 91 1.01 -0.67 -8.57
C LEU A 91 0.94 -2.18 -8.82
N THR A 92 0.81 -2.60 -10.09
CA THR A 92 0.73 -4.03 -10.42
C THR A 92 2.03 -4.76 -10.09
N GLN A 93 3.20 -4.18 -10.44
CA GLN A 93 4.50 -4.76 -10.13
C GLN A 93 4.78 -4.85 -8.62
N LEU A 94 4.25 -3.92 -7.84
CA LEU A 94 4.36 -3.97 -6.39
C LEU A 94 3.60 -5.16 -5.78
N MET A 95 2.54 -5.61 -6.44
CA MET A 95 1.67 -6.70 -5.99
C MET A 95 2.07 -8.08 -6.53
N GLU A 96 2.90 -8.14 -7.57
CA GLU A 96 3.60 -9.36 -8.01
C GLU A 96 4.64 -9.85 -6.98
#